data_AF-E2AJG7-F1
#
_entry.id   AF-E2AJG7-F1
#
_cell.length_a   1.000
_cell.length_b   1.000
_cell.length_c   1.000
_cell.angle_alpha   90.00
_cell.angle_beta   90.00
_cell.angle_gamma   90.00
#
_symmetry.space_group_name_H-M   'P 1'
#
loop_
_entity.id
_entity.type
_entity.pdbx_description
1 polymer ?
#
loop_
_entity_poly.entity_id
_entity_poly.type
_entity_poly.pdbx_seq_one_letter_code
_entity_poly.pdbx_strand_id
1 'polypeptide(L)' 'FYKPIYVGMCILDISKTCLCEFHHEYVFPLYREKGKIMYTDTDNLIYHIECADAYENMKRDIVRFDTSDYAMDN' A
#
# COMPACT_ATOMS: atom_id res chain seq x y z
N PHE A 1 -24.76 -5.66 -20.84
CA PHE A 1 -24.15 -4.34 -20.57
C PHE A 1 -23.82 -4.07 -19.10
N TYR A 2 -24.51 -4.66 -18.11
CA TYR A 2 -24.21 -4.41 -16.67
C TYR A 2 -23.00 -5.16 -16.09
N LYS A 3 -22.60 -6.28 -16.69
CA LYS A 3 -21.46 -7.10 -16.21
C LYS A 3 -20.14 -6.31 -16.04
N PRO A 4 -19.68 -5.47 -17.00
CA PRO A 4 -18.45 -4.71 -16.81
C PRO A 4 -18.54 -3.65 -15.70
N ILE A 5 -19.72 -3.04 -15.50
CA ILE A 5 -19.93 -2.05 -14.43
C ILE A 5 -19.83 -2.72 -13.06
N TYR A 6 -20.46 -3.89 -12.90
CA TYR A 6 -20.41 -4.64 -11.64
C TYR A 6 -18.99 -5.11 -11.31
N VAL A 7 -18.26 -5.66 -12.30
CA VAL A 7 -16.87 -6.08 -12.12
C VAL A 7 -15.98 -4.88 -11.76
N GLY A 8 -16.16 -3.74 -12.42
CA GLY A 8 -15.43 -2.51 -12.09
C GLY A 8 -15.64 -2.05 -10.64
N MET A 9 -16.88 -2.08 -10.16
CA MET A 9 -17.20 -1.77 -8.75
C MET A 9 -16.56 -2.76 -7.78
N CYS A 10 -16.62 -4.06 -8.06
CA CYS A 10 -15.99 -5.07 -7.21
C CYS A 10 -14.47 -4.90 -7.13
N ILE A 11 -13.81 -4.62 -8.28
CA ILE A 11 -12.36 -4.37 -8.31
C ILE A 11 -12.03 -3.14 -7.47
N LEU A 12 -12.78 -2.05 -7.63
CA LEU A 12 -12.57 -0.81 -6.87
C LEU A 12 -12.75 -1.03 -5.37
N ASP A 13 -13.78 -1.77 -4.96
CA ASP A 13 -14.03 -2.07 -3.54
C ASP A 13 -12.90 -2.92 -2.95
N ILE A 14 -12.41 -3.93 -3.68
CA ILE A 14 -11.26 -4.73 -3.26
C ILE A 14 -10.00 -3.86 -3.11
N SER A 15 -9.73 -2.98 -4.09
CA SER A 15 -8.58 -2.06 -4.04
C SER A 15 -8.65 -1.15 -2.81
N LYS A 16 -9.82 -0.60 -2.50
CA LYS A 16 -10.02 0.24 -1.31
C LYS A 16 -9.80 -0.53 -0.01
N THR A 17 -10.32 -1.77 0.08
CA THR A 17 -10.11 -2.62 1.26
C THR A 17 -8.63 -2.90 1.46
N CYS A 18 -7.90 -3.29 0.41
CA CYS A 18 -6.47 -3.56 0.47
C CYS A 18 -5.65 -2.33 0.91
N LEU A 19 -5.93 -1.16 0.34
CA LEU A 19 -5.30 0.11 0.73
C LEU A 19 -5.56 0.48 2.19
N CYS A 20 -6.81 0.30 2.65
CA CYS A 20 -7.23 0.60 4.01
C CYS A 20 -6.55 -0.33 5.03
N GLU A 21 -6.53 -1.63 4.74
CA GLU A 21 -5.85 -2.64 5.55
C GLU A 21 -4.34 -2.35 5.63
N PHE A 22 -3.69 -2.08 4.50
CA PHE A 22 -2.28 -1.72 4.48
C PHE A 22 -1.99 -0.44 5.30
N HIS A 23 -2.86 0.57 5.19
CA HIS A 23 -2.69 1.81 5.97
C HIS A 23 -2.81 1.58 7.47
N HIS A 24 -3.90 0.96 7.92
CA HIS A 24 -4.21 0.85 9.34
C HIS A 24 -3.46 -0.27 10.05
N GLU A 25 -3.21 -1.38 9.38
CA GLU A 25 -2.57 -2.56 9.99
C GLU A 25 -1.06 -2.58 9.83
N TYR A 26 -0.51 -1.92 8.80
CA TYR A 26 0.94 -1.93 8.55
C TYR A 26 1.60 -0.55 8.71
N VAL A 27 1.14 0.46 7.98
CA VAL A 27 1.79 1.78 7.96
C VAL A 27 1.63 2.51 9.30
N PHE A 28 0.40 2.56 9.84
CA PHE A 28 0.10 3.29 11.08
C PHE A 28 0.84 2.72 12.30
N PRO A 29 0.90 1.39 12.55
CA PRO A 29 1.64 0.85 13.68
C PRO A 29 3.16 1.02 13.54
N LEU A 30 3.69 0.91 12.32
CA LEU A 30 5.14 0.95 12.05
C LEU A 30 5.70 2.37 12.15
N TYR A 31 4.99 3.36 11.61
CA TYR A 31 5.51 4.73 11.50
C TYR A 31 4.82 5.72 12.44
N ARG A 32 3.59 5.46 12.93
CA ARG A 32 2.84 6.35 13.84
C ARG A 32 2.96 7.84 13.45
N GLU A 33 3.59 8.65 14.29
CA GLU A 33 3.79 10.10 14.09
C GLU A 33 4.84 10.42 13.02
N LYS A 34 5.71 9.46 12.69
CA LYS A 34 6.73 9.57 11.65
C LYS A 34 6.21 9.23 10.25
N GLY A 35 4.98 8.75 10.13
CA GLY A 35 4.34 8.43 8.86
C GLY A 35 3.15 9.35 8.61
N LYS A 36 3.33 10.38 7.78
CA LYS A 36 2.27 11.32 7.44
C LYS A 36 1.72 11.03 6.04
N ILE A 37 0.41 10.86 5.92
CA ILE A 37 -0.24 10.85 4.61
C ILE A 37 -0.16 12.28 4.04
N MET A 38 0.45 12.40 2.86
CA MET A 38 0.55 13.66 2.13
C MET A 38 -0.57 13.81 1.12
N TYR A 39 -1.02 12.70 0.54
CA TYR A 39 -2.08 12.69 -0.45
C TYR A 39 -2.80 11.35 -0.49
N THR A 40 -4.10 11.38 -0.79
CA THR A 40 -4.95 10.20 -1.01
C THR A 40 -5.76 10.42 -2.28
N ASP A 41 -5.70 9.49 -3.22
CA ASP A 41 -6.59 9.42 -4.37
C ASP A 41 -7.43 8.13 -4.32
N THR A 42 -8.24 7.93 -5.37
CA THR A 42 -9.16 6.81 -5.59
C THR A 42 -8.51 5.44 -5.39
N ASP A 43 -7.23 5.31 -5.73
CA ASP A 43 -6.49 4.05 -5.70
C ASP A 43 -5.02 4.20 -5.25
N ASN A 44 -4.58 5.38 -4.81
CA ASN A 44 -3.20 5.61 -4.38
C ASN A 44 -3.12 6.40 -3.07
N LEU A 45 -2.06 6.10 -2.30
CA LEU A 45 -1.73 6.78 -1.04
C LEU A 45 -0.27 7.21 -1.12
N ILE A 46 -0.01 8.50 -0.92
CA ILE A 46 1.35 9.05 -0.88
C ILE A 46 1.69 9.38 0.56
N TYR A 47 2.75 8.73 1.06
CA TYR A 47 3.24 8.90 2.42
C TYR A 47 4.55 9.68 2.45
N HIS A 48 4.68 10.55 3.44
CA HIS A 48 5.95 11.05 3.90
C HIS A 48 6.35 10.26 5.16
N ILE A 49 7.46 9.54 5.08
CA ILE A 49 7.92 8.64 6.14
C ILE A 49 9.30 9.09 6.61
N GLU A 50 9.42 9.40 7.90
CA GLU A 50 10.70 9.63 8.57
C GLU A 50 11.22 8.30 9.15
N CYS A 51 12.23 7.72 8.51
CA CYS A 51 12.89 6.51 8.99
C CYS A 51 14.40 6.55 8.69
N ALA A 52 15.17 5.72 9.40
CA ALA A 52 16.61 5.63 9.18
C ALA A 52 16.94 4.98 7.82
N ASP A 53 16.23 3.91 7.48
CA ASP A 53 16.31 3.24 6.20
C ASP A 53 14.94 2.62 5.84
N ALA A 54 14.33 3.09 4.76
CA ALA A 54 13.05 2.60 4.28
C ALA A 54 13.19 1.22 3.61
N TYR A 55 14.31 0.98 2.93
CA TYR A 55 14.54 -0.25 2.18
C TYR A 55 14.73 -1.44 3.12
N GLU A 56 15.40 -1.27 4.26
CA GLU A 56 15.51 -2.33 5.27
C GLU A 56 14.14 -2.74 5.84
N ASN A 57 13.25 -1.77 6.09
CA ASN A 57 11.88 -2.06 6.52
C ASN A 57 11.10 -2.79 5.43
N MET A 58 11.28 -2.40 4.16
CA MET A 58 10.65 -3.08 3.01
C MET A 58 11.19 -4.50 2.81
N LYS A 59 12.51 -4.71 2.93
CA LYS A 59 13.15 -6.04 2.82
C LYS A 59 12.66 -6.99 3.93
N ARG A 60 12.52 -6.50 5.16
CA ARG A 60 11.98 -7.30 6.28
C ARG A 60 10.57 -7.82 5.99
N ASP A 61 9.72 -6.97 5.43
CA ASP A 61 8.30 -7.25 5.21
C ASP A 61 7.98 -7.42 3.71
N ILE A 62 8.91 -7.94 2.91
CA ILE A 62 8.87 -7.97 1.43
C ILE A 62 7.60 -8.60 0.86
N VAL A 63 7.00 -9.55 1.59
CA VAL A 63 5.74 -10.22 1.23
C VAL A 63 4.54 -9.27 1.15
N ARG A 64 4.63 -8.07 1.74
CA ARG A 64 3.59 -7.03 1.69
C ARG A 64 3.78 -6.05 0.53
N PHE A 65 4.88 -6.14 -0.20
CA PHE A 65 5.22 -5.23 -1.29
C PHE A 65 5.25 -5.98 -2.61
N ASP A 66 4.73 -5.35 -3.66
CA ASP A 66 4.90 -5.88 -5.00
C ASP A 66 6.33 -5.63 -5.46
N THR A 67 7.12 -6.70 -5.48
CA THR A 67 8.50 -6.72 -5.97
C THR A 67 8.65 -7.67 -7.15
N SER A 68 7.54 -8.07 -7.78
CA SER A 68 7.52 -9.03 -8.89
C SER A 68 8.33 -8.56 -10.10
N ASP A 69 8.46 -7.25 -10.29
CA ASP A 69 9.28 -6.62 -11.34
C ASP A 69 10.79 -6.55 -11.00
N TYR A 70 11.21 -6.97 -9.80
CA TYR A 70 12.60 -6.94 -9.35
C TYR A 70 13.22 -8.36 -9.27
N ALA A 71 14.53 -8.45 -9.51
CA ALA A 71 15.25 -9.71 -9.36
C ALA A 71 15.30 -10.14 -7.88
N MET A 72 15.22 -11.45 -7.61
CA MET A 72 15.16 -11.98 -6.23
C MET A 72 16.44 -11.75 -5.40
N ASP A 73 17.58 -11.47 -6.05
CA ASP A 73 18.90 -11.34 -5.40
C ASP A 73 19.37 -9.88 -5.26
N ASN A 74 18.57 -9.02 -4.61
CA ASN A 74 18.86 -7.58 -4.45
C ASN A 74 19.18 -7.16 -2.99
#